data_AF-A0A1F8LKW4-F1
#
_entry.id   AF-A0A1F8LKW4-F1
#
_cell.length_a   1.000
_cell.length_b   1.000
_cell.length_c   1.000
_cell.angle_alpha   90.00
_cell.angle_beta   90.00
_cell.angle_gamma   90.00
#
_symmetry.space_group_name_H-M   'P 1'
#
loop_
_entity.id
_entity.type
_entity.pdbx_description
1 polymer ?
#
loop_
_entity_poly.entity_id
_entity_poly.type
_entity_poly.pdbx_seq_one_letter_code
_entity_poly.pdbx_strand_id
1 'polypeptide(L)'
;MAETAYVPFADQPAARPVRLIVRRVRPTPGSQLALLTLYDYHAFITDRDGETLVLEADHRRHAEVENAIRDLKYGVGRNHLRSGRFGANGAWLAVQLIAHNLARWTSRIALGETLVTTKTLRRRLFGLVGRLTRSARRWTLHLPARWPWAVSWTTALARLRALPLTA
;
A
#
# COMPACT_ATOMS: atom_id res chain seq x y z
N MET A 1 -19.90 -16.18 8.20
CA MET A 1 -20.10 -15.59 6.86
C MET A 1 -21.34 -16.18 6.25
N ALA A 2 -21.98 -15.46 5.34
CA ALA A 2 -23.11 -15.94 4.56
C ALA A 2 -22.89 -15.60 3.10
N GLU A 3 -23.38 -16.47 2.22
CA GLU A 3 -23.38 -16.32 0.77
C GLU A 3 -24.81 -16.53 0.29
N THR A 4 -25.29 -15.63 -0.58
CA THR A 4 -26.65 -15.73 -1.13
C THR A 4 -26.73 -15.08 -2.50
N ALA A 5 -27.75 -15.44 -3.27
CA ALA A 5 -28.16 -14.66 -4.44
C ALA A 5 -28.94 -13.42 -3.96
N TYR A 6 -28.64 -12.26 -4.55
CA TYR A 6 -29.31 -10.99 -4.27
C TYR A 6 -29.61 -10.27 -5.58
N VAL A 7 -30.74 -9.56 -5.68
CA VAL A 7 -31.08 -8.76 -6.87
C VAL A 7 -31.04 -7.28 -6.45
N PRO A 8 -29.95 -6.55 -6.71
CA PRO A 8 -29.90 -5.12 -6.45
C PRO A 8 -30.83 -4.38 -7.43
N PHE A 9 -31.49 -3.33 -6.94
CA PHE A 9 -32.37 -2.46 -7.74
C PHE A 9 -33.46 -3.24 -8.50
N ALA A 10 -34.18 -4.11 -7.80
CA ALA A 10 -35.18 -5.03 -8.37
C ALA A 10 -36.31 -4.36 -9.17
N ASP A 11 -36.50 -3.05 -8.98
CA ASP A 11 -37.44 -2.19 -9.70
C ASP A 11 -36.94 -1.77 -11.10
N GLN A 12 -35.65 -1.96 -11.41
CA GLN A 12 -35.08 -1.59 -12.71
C GLN A 12 -35.19 -2.74 -13.74
N PRO A 13 -35.46 -2.43 -15.03
CA PRO A 13 -35.53 -3.45 -16.08
C PRO A 13 -34.26 -4.28 -16.27
N ALA A 14 -33.10 -3.73 -15.89
CA ALA A 14 -31.79 -4.38 -16.00
C ALA A 14 -31.37 -5.15 -14.72
N ALA A 15 -32.26 -5.26 -13.73
CA ALA A 15 -31.97 -5.96 -12.49
C ALA A 15 -31.70 -7.44 -12.74
N ARG A 16 -30.59 -7.94 -12.19
CA ARG A 16 -30.18 -9.34 -12.32
C ARG A 16 -29.70 -9.89 -10.99
N PRO A 17 -29.89 -11.20 -10.73
CA PRO A 17 -29.30 -11.82 -9.56
C PRO A 17 -27.78 -11.72 -9.63
N VAL A 18 -27.18 -11.37 -8.50
CA VAL A 18 -25.75 -11.33 -8.28
C VAL A 18 -25.39 -12.15 -7.05
N ARG A 19 -24.16 -12.63 -7.00
CA ARG A 19 -23.62 -13.32 -5.83
C ARG A 19 -23.22 -12.29 -4.78
N LEU A 20 -23.85 -12.38 -3.62
CA LEU A 20 -23.64 -11.52 -2.45
C LEU A 20 -22.94 -12.31 -1.35
N ILE A 21 -21.80 -11.82 -0.90
CA ILE A 21 -21.07 -12.38 0.24
C ILE A 21 -21.13 -11.38 1.40
N VAL A 22 -21.52 -11.85 2.58
CA VAL A 22 -21.65 -11.04 3.80
C VAL A 22 -20.76 -11.60 4.90
N ARG A 23 -19.86 -10.75 5.40
CA ARG A 23 -19.02 -11.03 6.56
C ARG A 23 -19.58 -10.33 7.79
N ARG A 24 -19.88 -11.12 8.82
CA ARG A 24 -20.21 -10.66 10.17
C ARG A 24 -18.93 -10.53 11.00
N VAL A 25 -18.76 -9.42 11.68
CA VAL A 25 -17.58 -9.08 12.50
C VAL A 25 -18.05 -8.47 13.80
N ARG A 26 -17.29 -8.61 14.88
CA ARG A 26 -17.54 -7.76 16.05
C ARG A 26 -17.03 -6.35 15.77
N PRO A 27 -17.76 -5.30 16.14
CA PRO A 27 -17.28 -3.93 16.01
C PRO A 27 -15.94 -3.76 16.74
N THR A 28 -15.10 -2.86 16.21
CA THR A 28 -13.82 -2.54 16.86
C THR A 28 -14.08 -1.99 18.27
N PRO A 29 -13.44 -2.52 19.32
CA PRO A 29 -13.60 -2.00 20.68
C PRO A 29 -13.29 -0.50 20.73
N GLY A 30 -14.18 0.28 21.35
CA GLY A 30 -14.06 1.75 21.44
C GLY A 30 -14.55 2.53 20.22
N SER A 31 -15.04 1.86 19.16
CA SER A 31 -15.74 2.55 18.07
C SER A 31 -17.15 2.98 18.50
N GLN A 32 -17.68 4.06 17.92
CA GLN A 32 -19.07 4.50 18.15
C GLN A 32 -20.08 3.41 17.79
N LEU A 33 -19.77 2.57 16.79
CA LEU A 33 -20.62 1.47 16.35
C LEU A 33 -20.78 0.38 17.42
N ALA A 34 -19.76 0.16 18.24
CA ALA A 34 -19.77 -0.81 19.34
C ALA A 34 -20.75 -0.42 20.46
N LEU A 35 -21.19 0.83 20.52
CA LEU A 35 -22.19 1.29 21.48
C LEU A 35 -23.62 0.89 21.09
N LEU A 36 -23.86 0.62 19.80
CA LEU A 36 -25.21 0.46 19.24
C LEU A 36 -25.47 -0.94 18.68
N THR A 37 -24.42 -1.72 18.41
CA THR A 37 -24.54 -3.00 17.72
C THR A 37 -23.61 -4.06 18.32
N LEU A 38 -24.09 -5.32 18.34
CA LEU A 38 -23.27 -6.47 18.72
C LEU A 38 -22.37 -6.95 17.57
N TYR A 39 -22.77 -6.66 16.33
CA TYR A 39 -22.10 -7.11 15.12
C TYR A 39 -22.15 -6.04 14.04
N ASP A 40 -21.07 -5.94 13.28
CA ASP A 40 -20.96 -5.20 12.03
C ASP A 40 -21.01 -6.18 10.85
N TYR A 41 -21.58 -5.73 9.73
CA TYR A 41 -21.80 -6.54 8.53
C TYR A 41 -21.18 -5.85 7.31
N HIS A 42 -20.18 -6.50 6.71
CA HIS A 42 -19.59 -6.06 5.47
C HIS A 42 -20.07 -6.95 4.33
N ALA A 43 -20.80 -6.36 3.39
CA ALA A 43 -21.33 -7.04 2.22
C ALA A 43 -20.60 -6.58 0.96
N PHE A 44 -20.30 -7.52 0.06
CA PHE A 44 -19.81 -7.19 -1.28
C PHE A 44 -20.39 -8.14 -2.33
N ILE A 45 -20.49 -7.62 -3.55
CA ILE A 45 -20.99 -8.36 -4.72
C ILE A 45 -19.78 -8.79 -5.55
N THR A 46 -19.81 -10.00 -6.09
CA THR A 46 -18.77 -10.50 -6.99
C THR A 46 -19.36 -11.43 -8.04
N ASP A 47 -18.79 -11.41 -9.24
CA ASP A 47 -19.06 -12.36 -10.33
C ASP A 47 -17.96 -13.44 -10.44
N ARG A 48 -16.97 -13.41 -9.54
CA ARG A 48 -15.84 -14.35 -9.56
C ARG A 48 -16.25 -15.70 -8.99
N ASP A 49 -15.81 -16.76 -9.65
CA ASP A 49 -15.89 -18.12 -9.13
C ASP A 49 -14.86 -18.35 -8.00
N GLY A 50 -15.19 -19.27 -7.09
CA GLY A 50 -14.27 -19.72 -6.04
C GLY A 50 -14.87 -19.67 -4.64
N GLU A 51 -14.06 -20.12 -3.67
CA GLU A 51 -14.45 -20.23 -2.27
C GLU A 51 -14.72 -18.87 -1.62
N THR A 52 -15.82 -18.79 -0.89
CA THR A 52 -16.28 -17.57 -0.23
C THR A 52 -15.26 -16.98 0.74
N LEU A 53 -14.51 -17.80 1.47
CA LEU A 53 -13.44 -17.33 2.36
C LEU A 53 -12.28 -16.70 1.59
N VAL A 54 -11.90 -17.28 0.45
CA VAL A 54 -10.80 -16.76 -0.39
C VAL A 54 -11.20 -15.43 -1.02
N LEU A 55 -12.41 -15.34 -1.55
CA LEU A 55 -12.94 -14.13 -2.19
C LEU A 55 -13.13 -12.99 -1.18
N GLU A 56 -13.62 -13.28 0.03
CA GLU A 56 -13.69 -12.27 1.09
C GLU A 56 -12.32 -11.79 1.51
N ALA A 57 -11.37 -12.70 1.71
CA ALA A 57 -10.02 -12.32 2.08
C ALA A 57 -9.38 -11.44 1.01
N ASP A 58 -9.60 -11.75 -0.27
CA ASP A 58 -9.14 -10.93 -1.40
C ASP A 58 -9.82 -9.56 -1.43
N HIS A 59 -11.15 -9.51 -1.30
CA HIS A 59 -11.90 -8.26 -1.22
C HIS A 59 -11.43 -7.39 -0.05
N ARG A 60 -11.14 -7.99 1.11
CA ARG A 60 -10.63 -7.26 2.27
C ARG A 60 -9.23 -6.67 2.04
N ARG A 61 -8.37 -7.34 1.25
CA ARG A 61 -7.06 -6.76 0.86
C ARG A 61 -7.22 -5.50 0.01
N HIS A 62 -8.35 -5.31 -0.67
CA HIS A 62 -8.64 -4.07 -1.40
C HIS A 62 -8.62 -2.84 -0.48
N ALA A 63 -8.90 -2.97 0.83
CA ALA A 63 -8.76 -1.87 1.79
C ALA A 63 -7.30 -1.35 1.90
N GLU A 64 -6.29 -2.16 1.54
CA GLU A 64 -4.90 -1.69 1.45
C GLU A 64 -4.66 -0.75 0.26
N VAL A 65 -5.46 -0.88 -0.81
CA VAL A 65 -5.36 -0.02 -2.00
C VAL A 65 -5.67 1.42 -1.65
N GLU A 66 -6.63 1.68 -0.77
CA GLU A 66 -6.94 3.04 -0.33
C GLU A 66 -5.76 3.69 0.40
N ASN A 67 -5.07 2.93 1.25
CA ASN A 67 -3.87 3.40 1.93
C ASN A 67 -2.72 3.64 0.95
N ALA A 68 -2.57 2.79 -0.07
CA ALA A 68 -1.59 3.00 -1.14
C ALA A 68 -1.90 4.25 -1.97
N ILE A 69 -3.16 4.46 -2.36
CA ILE A 69 -3.62 5.65 -3.08
C ILE A 69 -3.42 6.90 -2.24
N ARG A 70 -3.73 6.85 -0.93
CA ARG A 70 -3.49 7.95 0.00
C ARG A 70 -2.01 8.30 0.07
N ASP A 71 -1.13 7.32 0.22
CA ASP A 71 0.30 7.56 0.24
C ASP A 71 0.84 8.05 -1.12
N LEU A 72 0.28 7.59 -2.24
CA LEU A 72 0.59 8.12 -3.57
C LEU A 72 0.18 9.61 -3.68
N LYS A 73 -1.01 9.96 -3.20
CA LYS A 73 -1.56 11.31 -3.23
C LYS A 73 -0.74 12.29 -2.38
N TYR A 74 -0.47 11.93 -1.13
CA TYR A 74 0.10 12.84 -0.13
C TYR A 74 1.59 12.59 0.17
N GLY A 75 2.06 11.34 0.06
CA GLY A 75 3.44 10.95 0.40
C GLY A 75 4.45 11.26 -0.69
N VAL A 76 4.08 11.09 -1.96
CA VAL A 76 4.92 11.40 -3.13
C VAL A 76 4.47 12.65 -3.92
N GLY A 77 3.42 13.33 -3.46
CA GLY A 77 3.06 14.67 -3.97
C GLY A 77 2.16 14.68 -5.21
N ARG A 78 1.46 13.58 -5.52
CA ARG A 78 0.59 13.50 -6.71
C ARG A 78 -0.55 14.53 -6.69
N ASN A 79 -0.95 15.01 -5.51
CA ASN A 79 -1.98 16.05 -5.39
C ASN A 79 -1.56 17.43 -5.90
N HIS A 80 -0.32 17.61 -6.37
CA HIS A 80 0.17 18.91 -6.83
C HIS A 80 0.97 18.78 -8.12
N LEU A 81 0.27 18.95 -9.25
CA LEU A 81 0.84 19.00 -10.60
C LEU A 81 1.14 20.48 -10.94
N ARG A 82 2.42 20.80 -11.12
CA ARG A 82 2.90 22.20 -11.19
C ARG A 82 2.91 22.80 -12.60
N SER A 83 2.62 22.02 -13.65
CA SER A 83 2.69 22.48 -15.03
C SER A 83 1.30 22.70 -15.63
N GLY A 84 1.15 23.73 -16.45
CA GLY A 84 -0.03 23.90 -17.33
C GLY A 84 -0.04 22.94 -18.54
N ARG A 85 1.04 22.17 -18.75
CA ARG A 85 1.17 21.25 -19.90
C ARG A 85 0.84 19.82 -19.51
N PHE A 86 -0.11 19.20 -20.21
CA PHE A 86 -0.56 17.83 -19.96
C PHE A 86 0.60 16.81 -20.03
N GLY A 87 1.42 16.86 -21.07
CA GLY A 87 2.55 15.93 -21.24
C GLY A 87 3.58 16.02 -20.11
N ALA A 88 3.87 17.23 -19.60
CA ALA A 88 4.77 17.42 -18.47
C ALA A 88 4.21 16.81 -17.18
N ASN A 89 2.91 16.98 -16.94
CA ASN A 89 2.22 16.35 -15.81
C ASN A 89 2.16 14.81 -15.96
N GLY A 90 2.04 14.29 -17.17
CA GLY A 90 2.12 12.85 -17.46
C GLY A 90 3.50 12.27 -17.12
N ALA A 91 4.58 12.92 -17.55
CA ALA A 91 5.94 12.52 -17.20
C ALA A 91 6.19 12.61 -15.68
N TRP A 92 5.72 13.69 -15.04
CA TRP A 92 5.79 13.85 -13.59
C TRP A 92 5.03 12.75 -12.85
N LEU A 93 3.87 12.35 -13.36
CA LEU A 93 3.10 11.24 -12.81
C LEU A 93 3.86 9.91 -12.92
N ALA A 94 4.46 9.62 -14.08
CA ALA A 94 5.24 8.40 -14.27
C ALA A 94 6.38 8.28 -13.25
N VAL A 95 7.15 9.35 -13.04
CA VAL A 95 8.24 9.39 -12.05
C VAL A 95 7.72 9.15 -10.63
N GLN A 96 6.60 9.77 -10.25
CA GLN A 96 5.99 9.57 -8.92
C GLN A 96 5.53 8.12 -8.70
N LEU A 97 4.98 7.48 -9.73
CA LEU A 97 4.56 6.07 -9.66
C LEU A 97 5.78 5.15 -9.47
N ILE A 98 6.86 5.39 -10.21
CA ILE A 98 8.12 4.64 -10.05
C ILE A 98 8.65 4.82 -8.63
N ALA A 99 8.75 6.06 -8.14
CA ALA A 99 9.22 6.35 -6.78
C ALA A 99 8.35 5.68 -5.70
N HIS A 100 7.02 5.73 -5.85
CA HIS A 100 6.09 5.06 -4.94
C HIS A 100 6.30 3.54 -4.93
N ASN A 101 6.41 2.92 -6.11
CA ASN A 101 6.64 1.48 -6.22
C ASN A 101 7.98 1.07 -5.61
N LEU A 102 9.06 1.81 -5.88
CA LEU A 102 10.37 1.55 -5.28
C LEU A 102 10.32 1.64 -3.74
N ALA A 103 9.63 2.64 -3.19
CA ALA A 103 9.46 2.78 -1.76
C ALA A 103 8.67 1.61 -1.15
N ARG A 104 7.57 1.17 -1.80
CA ARG A 104 6.75 0.04 -1.36
C ARG A 104 7.54 -1.27 -1.41
N TRP A 105 8.29 -1.52 -2.49
CA TRP A 105 9.12 -2.72 -2.60
C TRP A 105 10.27 -2.72 -1.59
N THR A 106 10.90 -1.57 -1.35
CA THR A 106 11.92 -1.42 -0.29
C THR A 106 11.33 -1.79 1.08
N SER A 107 10.13 -1.30 1.40
CA SER A 107 9.45 -1.66 2.66
C SER A 107 9.19 -3.16 2.76
N ARG A 108 8.62 -3.76 1.72
CA ARG A 108 8.20 -5.17 1.73
C ARG A 108 9.38 -6.14 1.76
N ILE A 109 10.38 -5.92 0.90
CA ILE A 109 11.49 -6.85 0.71
C ILE A 109 12.61 -6.58 1.73
N ALA A 110 12.96 -5.32 1.94
CA ALA A 110 14.12 -4.96 2.75
C ALA A 110 13.79 -4.90 4.25
N LEU A 111 12.65 -4.28 4.60
CA LEU A 111 12.25 -4.13 6.01
C LEU A 111 11.36 -5.27 6.50
N GLY A 112 10.62 -5.94 5.61
CA GLY A 112 9.58 -6.90 5.99
C GLY A 112 8.32 -6.20 6.53
N GLU A 113 8.16 -4.90 6.29
CA GLU A 113 7.02 -4.10 6.74
C GLU A 113 6.02 -3.94 5.58
N THR A 114 4.74 -4.25 5.82
CA THR A 114 3.67 -4.21 4.80
C THR A 114 3.03 -2.83 4.63
N LEU A 115 2.96 -2.03 5.71
CA LEU A 115 2.29 -0.73 5.73
C LEU A 115 3.18 0.36 6.33
N VAL A 116 4.11 0.86 5.52
CA VAL A 116 4.94 2.02 5.86
C VAL A 116 4.65 3.16 4.90
N THR A 117 4.38 4.34 5.45
CA THR A 117 4.17 5.54 4.63
C THR A 117 5.49 6.00 4.01
N THR A 118 5.41 6.61 2.84
CA THR A 118 6.59 7.20 2.18
C THR A 118 7.26 8.26 3.07
N LYS A 119 6.48 8.99 3.88
CA LYS A 119 7.03 9.96 4.86
C LYS A 119 7.93 9.29 5.89
N THR A 120 7.52 8.14 6.42
CA THR A 120 8.32 7.36 7.37
C THR A 120 9.59 6.83 6.71
N LEU A 121 9.50 6.27 5.50
CA LEU A 121 10.68 5.81 4.75
C LEU A 121 11.65 6.97 4.46
N ARG A 122 11.12 8.15 4.11
CA ARG A 122 11.94 9.35 3.93
C ARG A 122 12.69 9.73 5.20
N ARG A 123 12.03 9.72 6.36
CA ARG A 123 12.68 10.05 7.64
C ARG A 123 13.73 9.00 8.05
N ARG A 124 13.43 7.72 7.86
CA ARG A 124 14.26 6.62 8.36
C ARG A 124 15.41 6.24 7.42
N LEU A 125 15.18 6.30 6.11
CA LEU A 125 16.06 5.71 5.10
C LEU A 125 16.57 6.69 4.04
N PHE A 126 15.70 7.54 3.47
CA PHE A 126 16.04 8.31 2.26
C PHE A 126 16.56 9.73 2.53
N GLY A 127 16.13 10.35 3.63
CA GLY A 127 16.49 11.72 4.01
C GLY A 127 17.73 11.80 4.92
N LEU A 128 18.52 10.73 4.97
CA LEU A 128 19.75 10.71 5.76
C LEU A 128 20.83 11.53 5.06
N VAL A 129 21.44 12.46 5.79
CA VAL A 129 22.61 13.20 5.29
C VAL A 129 23.80 12.25 5.29
N GLY A 130 24.46 12.13 4.15
CA GLY A 130 25.63 11.29 3.98
C GLY A 130 26.69 11.94 3.10
N ARG A 131 27.94 11.55 3.30
CA ARG A 131 29.05 11.94 2.42
C ARG A 131 29.39 10.77 1.52
N LEU A 132 29.26 10.98 0.21
CA LEU A 132 29.67 9.99 -0.79
C LEU A 132 31.12 10.26 -1.20
N THR A 133 32.01 9.32 -0.91
CA THR A 133 33.44 9.40 -1.29
C THR A 133 33.76 8.31 -2.31
N ARG A 134 34.75 8.58 -3.17
CA ARG A 134 35.28 7.60 -4.13
C ARG A 134 36.76 7.41 -3.87
N SER A 135 37.17 6.18 -3.61
CA SER A 135 38.58 5.82 -3.46
C SER A 135 38.82 4.45 -4.09
N ALA A 136 39.97 4.25 -4.75
CA ALA A 136 40.34 3.00 -5.39
C ALA A 136 39.22 2.36 -6.24
N ARG A 137 38.52 3.17 -7.06
CA ARG A 137 37.36 2.77 -7.89
C ARG A 137 36.13 2.26 -7.12
N ARG A 138 36.09 2.37 -5.79
CA ARG A 138 34.95 2.01 -4.94
C ARG A 138 34.27 3.26 -4.37
N TRP A 139 32.94 3.27 -4.44
CA TRP A 139 32.11 4.30 -3.80
C TRP A 139 31.81 3.88 -2.36
N THR A 140 32.01 4.81 -1.42
CA THR A 140 31.69 4.62 0.00
C THR A 140 30.75 5.72 0.46
N LEU A 141 29.58 5.34 0.98
CA LEU A 141 28.63 6.26 1.59
C LEU A 141 28.85 6.30 3.10
N HIS A 142 29.38 7.40 3.60
CA HIS A 142 29.53 7.65 5.03
C HIS A 142 28.24 8.25 5.58
N LEU A 143 27.66 7.58 6.58
CA LEU A 143 26.44 8.01 7.27
C LEU A 143 26.75 8.30 8.76
N PRO A 144 25.89 9.00 9.51
CA PRO A 144 26.16 9.39 10.91
C PRO A 144 26.45 8.19 11.85
N ALA A 145 27.32 8.30 12.85
CA ALA A 145 27.67 7.10 13.63
C ALA A 145 26.52 6.55 14.51
N ARG A 146 25.58 7.41 14.95
CA ARG A 146 24.60 7.09 16.00
C ARG A 146 23.18 7.55 15.66
N TRP A 147 22.63 7.17 14.50
CA TRP A 147 21.22 7.43 14.20
C TRP A 147 20.32 6.24 14.61
N PRO A 148 19.04 6.48 14.98
CA PRO A 148 18.17 5.45 15.58
C PRO A 148 17.87 4.23 14.70
N TRP A 149 18.04 4.34 13.38
CA TRP A 149 17.68 3.32 12.39
C TRP A 149 18.89 2.68 11.72
N ALA A 150 20.09 2.78 12.30
CA ALA A 150 21.32 2.30 11.66
C ALA A 150 21.30 0.78 11.39
N VAL A 151 20.83 0.01 12.37
CA VAL A 151 20.72 -1.45 12.27
C VAL A 151 19.70 -1.85 11.21
N SER A 152 18.50 -1.26 11.23
CA SER A 152 17.46 -1.58 10.25
C SER A 152 17.85 -1.14 8.84
N TRP A 153 18.52 0.00 8.69
CA TRP A 153 19.02 0.47 7.39
C TRP A 153 20.08 -0.46 6.80
N THR A 154 21.08 -0.85 7.60
CA THR A 154 22.17 -1.75 7.14
C THR A 154 21.64 -3.14 6.82
N THR A 155 20.71 -3.65 7.63
CA THR A 155 20.01 -4.93 7.36
C THR A 155 19.21 -4.86 6.07
N ALA A 156 18.43 -3.79 5.87
CA ALA A 156 17.66 -3.57 4.65
C ALA A 156 18.57 -3.51 3.42
N LEU A 157 19.67 -2.77 3.49
CA LEU A 157 20.63 -2.69 2.38
C LEU A 157 21.26 -4.05 2.07
N ALA A 158 21.63 -4.82 3.09
CA ALA A 158 22.19 -6.16 2.91
C ALA A 158 21.19 -7.09 2.22
N ARG A 159 19.91 -7.09 2.64
CA ARG A 159 18.83 -7.85 2.01
C ARG A 159 18.64 -7.47 0.54
N LEU A 160 18.59 -6.17 0.24
CA LEU A 160 18.44 -5.69 -1.15
C LEU A 160 19.62 -6.10 -2.04
N ARG A 161 20.85 -6.08 -1.50
CA ARG A 161 22.04 -6.51 -2.25
C ARG A 161 22.12 -8.02 -2.46
N ALA A 162 21.44 -8.80 -1.63
CA ALA A 162 21.36 -10.24 -1.76
C ALA A 162 20.26 -10.70 -2.73
N LEU A 163 19.47 -9.78 -3.29
CA LEU A 163 18.46 -10.15 -4.28
C LEU A 163 19.13 -10.72 -5.53
N PRO A 164 18.64 -11.86 -6.05
CA PRO A 164 19.16 -12.39 -7.30
C PRO A 164 18.87 -11.39 -8.42
N LEU A 165 19.89 -11.11 -9.23
CA LEU A 165 19.67 -10.43 -10.50
C LEU A 165 18.96 -11.44 -11.40
N THR A 166 17.68 -11.19 -11.68
CA THR A 166 16.95 -11.95 -12.70
C THR A 166 17.66 -11.72 -14.04
N ALA A 167 18.17 -12.81 -14.60
CA ALA A 167 18.85 -12.87 -15.91
C ALA A 167 17.89 -12.59 -17.06
#